data_AF-A0A180FC17-F1
#
_entry.id   AF-A0A180FC17-F1
#
_cell.length_a   1.000
_cell.length_b   1.000
_cell.length_c   1.000
_cell.angle_alpha   90.00
_cell.angle_beta   90.00
_cell.angle_gamma   90.00
#
_symmetry.space_group_name_H-M   'P 1'
#
loop_
_entity.id
_entity.type
_entity.pdbx_description
1 polymer ?
#
loop_
_entity_poly.entity_id
_entity_poly.type
_entity_poly.pdbx_seq_one_letter_code
_entity_poly.pdbx_strand_id
1 'polypeptide(L)' 'MDTLLSALPQAKEPAVGAFTAFELSDRSFKLFRMPSSSRAYPKPLEEKAAVYRTMFEELHIHSIM' A
#
# COMPACT_ATOMS: atom_id res chain seq x y z
N MET A 1 5.32 -10.58 0.79
CA MET A 1 4.64 -10.11 -0.43
C MET A 1 4.34 -11.30 -1.32
N ASP A 2 5.33 -12.16 -1.56
CA ASP A 2 5.22 -13.38 -2.36
C ASP A 2 4.04 -14.28 -1.95
N THR A 3 3.89 -14.55 -0.64
CA THR A 3 2.76 -15.35 -0.11
C THR A 3 1.39 -14.74 -0.40
N LEU A 4 1.27 -13.41 -0.42
CA LEU A 4 0.00 -12.75 -0.70
C LEU A 4 -0.30 -12.79 -2.20
N LEU A 5 0.70 -12.55 -3.04
CA LEU A 5 0.56 -12.61 -4.50
C LEU A 5 0.28 -14.04 -4.98
N SER A 6 0.79 -15.07 -4.32
CA SER A 6 0.45 -16.45 -4.65
C SER A 6 -1.03 -16.78 -4.41
N ALA A 7 -1.70 -16.05 -3.51
CA ALA A 7 -3.14 -16.16 -3.27
C ALA A 7 -3.98 -15.23 -4.17
N LEU A 8 -3.35 -14.22 -4.81
CA LEU A 8 -4.00 -13.20 -5.63
C LEU A 8 -3.32 -13.11 -7.01
N PRO A 9 -3.51 -14.12 -7.88
CA PRO A 9 -2.78 -14.22 -9.15
C PRO A 9 -3.09 -13.09 -10.15
N GLN A 10 -4.19 -12.35 -9.96
CA GLN A 10 -4.55 -11.19 -10.77
C GLN A 10 -3.81 -9.91 -10.33
N ALA A 11 -3.28 -9.88 -9.10
CA ALA A 11 -2.58 -8.73 -8.57
C ALA A 11 -1.11 -8.72 -9.02
N LYS A 12 -0.61 -7.54 -9.39
CA LYS A 12 0.82 -7.31 -9.63
C LYS A 12 1.49 -6.85 -8.33
N GLU A 13 2.79 -7.10 -8.20
CA GLU A 13 3.54 -6.58 -7.07
C GLU A 13 3.72 -5.05 -7.18
N PRO A 14 3.24 -4.26 -6.20
CA PRO A 14 3.50 -2.82 -6.20
C PRO A 14 4.93 -2.49 -5.77
N ALA A 15 5.43 -1.33 -6.22
CA ALA A 15 6.62 -0.73 -5.62
C ALA A 15 6.33 -0.32 -4.16
N VAL A 16 7.37 -0.27 -3.32
CA VAL A 16 7.21 0.22 -1.95
C VAL A 16 6.78 1.69 -1.97
N GLY A 17 5.68 1.98 -1.30
CA GLY A 17 5.03 3.29 -1.26
C GLY A 17 3.98 3.52 -2.33
N ALA A 18 3.68 2.53 -3.17
CA ALA A 18 2.70 2.63 -4.24
C ALA A 18 1.62 1.56 -4.14
N PHE A 19 0.68 1.59 -5.09
CA PHE A 19 -0.32 0.54 -5.28
C PHE A 19 -0.37 0.06 -6.73
N THR A 20 -0.94 -1.12 -6.93
CA THR A 20 -1.41 -1.60 -8.23
C THR A 20 -2.90 -1.92 -8.13
N ALA A 21 -3.66 -1.54 -9.16
CA ALA A 21 -5.06 -1.93 -9.27
C ALA A 21 -5.19 -3.31 -9.92
N PHE A 22 -6.19 -4.07 -9.48
CA PHE A 22 -6.57 -5.36 -10.08
C PHE A 22 -8.06 -5.62 -9.84
N GLU A 23 -8.63 -6.56 -10.58
CA GLU A 23 -10.04 -6.98 -10.42
C GLU A 23 -10.11 -8.38 -9.85
N LEU A 24 -11.09 -8.58 -8.96
CA LEU A 24 -11.40 -9.87 -8.37
C LEU A 24 -12.92 -9.95 -8.15
N SER A 25 -13.56 -10.95 -8.75
CA SER A 25 -15.01 -11.18 -8.62
C SER A 25 -15.85 -9.93 -8.91
N ASP A 26 -15.58 -9.28 -10.05
CA ASP A 26 -16.25 -8.06 -10.52
C ASP A 26 -16.11 -6.85 -9.59
N ARG A 27 -15.11 -6.87 -8.70
CA ARG A 27 -14.77 -5.74 -7.82
C ARG A 27 -13.35 -5.28 -8.09
N SER A 28 -13.18 -3.97 -8.19
CA SER A 28 -11.86 -3.34 -8.33
C SER A 28 -11.21 -3.17 -6.97
N PHE A 29 -9.95 -3.61 -6.86
CA PHE A 29 -9.13 -3.48 -5.66
C PHE A 29 -7.85 -2.72 -5.97
N LYS A 30 -7.35 -1.97 -4.97
CA LYS A 30 -6.00 -1.41 -4.97
C LYS A 30 -5.16 -2.19 -3.94
N LEU A 31 -4.09 -2.87 -4.37
CA LEU A 31 -3.12 -3.49 -3.47
C LEU A 31 -2.00 -2.49 -3.16
N PHE A 32 -1.90 -2.04 -1.92
CA PHE A 32 -0.85 -1.13 -1.46
C PHE A 32 0.34 -1.89 -0.87
N ARG A 33 1.56 -1.43 -1.14
CA ARG A 33 2.79 -1.95 -0.50
C ARG A 33 3.48 -0.85 0.30
N MET A 34 3.13 -0.73 1.58
CA MET A 34 3.70 0.32 2.43
C MET A 34 5.06 -0.06 3.03
N PRO A 35 5.93 0.92 3.35
CA PRO A 35 7.10 0.68 4.17
C PRO A 35 6.68 0.21 5.56
N SER A 36 7.48 -0.66 6.18
CA SER A 36 7.19 -1.13 7.54
C SER A 36 7.13 0.05 8.51
N SER A 37 6.13 0.08 9.39
CA SER A 37 5.98 1.11 10.42
C SER A 37 7.05 1.02 11.51
N SER A 38 7.72 -0.14 11.65
CA SER A 38 8.80 -0.38 12.62
C SER A 38 9.93 0.64 12.51
N ARG A 39 10.57 0.95 13.65
CA ARG A 39 11.77 1.80 13.71
C ARG A 39 12.98 1.16 13.00
N ALA A 40 13.01 -0.16 12.86
CA ALA A 40 14.07 -0.87 12.16
C ALA A 40 14.02 -0.71 10.64
N TYR A 41 12.92 -0.17 10.08
CA TYR A 41 12.86 0.10 8.66
C TYR A 41 13.78 1.28 8.30
N PRO A 42 14.69 1.13 7.32
CA PRO A 42 15.77 2.08 7.06
C PRO A 42 15.28 3.30 6.27
N LYS A 43 14.33 4.05 6.82
CA LYS A 43 13.87 5.35 6.31
C LYS A 43 13.47 6.29 7.45
N PRO A 44 13.67 7.61 7.30
CA PRO A 44 13.16 8.61 8.23
C PRO A 44 11.66 8.47 8.51
N LEU A 45 11.24 8.88 9.70
CA LEU A 45 9.83 8.79 10.11
C LEU A 45 8.95 9.66 9.21
N GLU A 46 9.43 10.85 8.86
CA GLU A 46 8.75 11.86 8.06
C GLU A 46 8.50 11.33 6.64
N GLU A 47 9.47 10.62 6.06
CA GLU A 47 9.31 9.97 4.76
C GLU A 47 8.28 8.85 4.81
N LYS A 48 8.30 8.02 5.86
CA LYS A 48 7.26 6.99 6.05
C LYS A 48 5.89 7.64 6.19
N ALA A 49 5.76 8.67 7.03
CA ALA A 49 4.52 9.39 7.25
C ALA A 49 3.97 10.02 5.96
N ALA A 50 4.83 10.57 5.11
CA ALA A 50 4.43 11.11 3.80
C ALA A 50 3.86 10.01 2.90
N VAL A 51 4.50 8.84 2.83
CA VAL A 51 3.99 7.70 2.04
C VAL A 51 2.62 7.22 2.53
N TYR A 52 2.45 7.08 3.85
CA TYR A 52 1.15 6.68 4.42
C TYR A 52 0.08 7.76 4.21
N ARG A 53 0.44 9.04 4.28
CA ARG A 53 -0.48 10.15 3.98
C ARG A 53 -1.05 10.03 2.57
N THR A 54 -0.18 9.86 1.57
CA THR A 54 -0.62 9.68 0.18
C THR A 54 -1.56 8.49 0.02
N MET A 55 -1.30 7.37 0.70
CA MET A 55 -2.23 6.23 0.71
C MET A 55 -3.60 6.60 1.28
N PHE A 56 -3.65 7.32 2.41
CA PHE A 56 -4.93 7.70 3.02
C PHE A 56 -5.70 8.70 2.15
N GLU A 57 -5.01 9.66 1.53
CA GLU A 57 -5.58 10.58 0.55
C GLU A 57 -6.16 9.83 -0.65
N GLU A 58 -5.44 8.85 -1.21
CA GLU A 58 -5.89 7.97 -2.30
C GLU A 58 -7.14 7.14 -1.96
N LEU A 59 -7.28 6.79 -0.68
CA LEU A 59 -8.45 6.07 -0.16
C LEU A 59 -9.58 7.02 0.26
N HIS A 60 -9.38 8.33 0.14
CA HIS A 60 -10.29 9.37 0.63
C HIS A 60 -10.62 9.20 2.12
N ILE A 61 -9.69 8.61 2.87
CA ILE A 61 -9.75 8.49 4.33
C ILE A 61 -9.11 9.77 4.87
N HIS A 62 -9.94 10.80 5.09
CA HIS A 62 -9.45 12.04 5.70
C HIS A 62 -8.99 11.73 7.12
N SER A 63 -7.70 11.99 7.40
CA SER A 63 -7.19 12.05 8.76
C SER A 63 -7.94 13.19 9.45
N ILE A 64 -8.78 12.86 10.44
CA ILE A 64 -9.27 13.84 11.40
C ILE A 64 -8.02 14.28 12.17
N MET A 65 -7.39 15.38 11.74
CA MET A 65 -6.37 16.06 12.52
C MET A 65 -7.05 16.93 13.57
#